data_AF-A0A3A8LYS2-F1
#
_entry.id   AF-A0A3A8LYS2-F1
#
_cell.length_a   1.000
_cell.length_b   1.000
_cell.length_c   1.000
_cell.angle_alpha   90.00
_cell.angle_beta   90.00
_cell.angle_gamma   90.00
#
_symmetry.space_group_name_H-M   'P 1'
#
loop_
_entity.id
_entity.type
_entity.pdbx_description
1 polymer ?
#
loop_
_entity_poly.entity_id
_entity_poly.type
_entity_poly.pdbx_seq_one_letter_code
_entity_poly.pdbx_strand_id
1 'polypeptide(L)'
;PHPLSALDAPRLRASRVRQVPQHPVGLLEGCAMPAVEAVAALLGHAINVGAPAYNRGDVEGCYRLYAHTAEQLIDERDDCPGVQRALRDGLLRCESLRDAEDRAWALRDTFDGLMDVIGRWRQSRPSSPVSAPKRPPPKTYLN
;
A
#
# COMPACT_ATOMS: atom_id res chain seq x y z
N PRO A 1 22.51 38.54 -9.10
CA PRO A 1 21.18 37.91 -9.11
C PRO A 1 21.29 36.38 -9.03
N HIS A 2 21.38 35.83 -7.82
CA HIS A 2 21.29 34.38 -7.59
C HIS A 2 19.83 33.95 -7.72
N PRO A 3 19.50 32.90 -8.48
CA PRO A 3 18.11 32.56 -8.73
C PRO A 3 17.48 31.91 -7.50
N LEU A 4 16.36 32.46 -7.04
CA LEU A 4 15.49 31.91 -6.00
C LEU A 4 14.93 30.51 -6.35
N SER A 5 15.14 30.04 -7.59
CA SER A 5 14.58 28.81 -8.16
C SER A 5 14.94 27.51 -7.44
N ALA A 6 16.10 27.43 -6.76
CA ALA A 6 16.50 26.22 -6.05
C ALA A 6 15.61 25.93 -4.81
N LEU A 7 15.00 26.97 -4.24
CA LEU A 7 14.11 26.86 -3.07
C LEU A 7 12.64 26.63 -3.45
N ASP A 8 12.28 26.80 -4.73
CA ASP A 8 10.89 26.69 -5.20
C ASP A 8 10.46 25.25 -5.46
N ALA A 9 11.35 24.40 -5.99
CA ALA A 9 11.04 22.99 -6.22
C ALA A 9 10.67 22.23 -4.91
N PRO A 10 11.42 22.37 -3.79
CA PRO A 10 11.02 21.76 -2.52
C PRO A 10 9.66 22.27 -1.98
N ARG A 11 9.35 23.56 -2.17
CA ARG A 11 8.07 24.14 -1.74
C ARG A 11 6.90 23.61 -2.56
N LEU A 12 7.06 23.55 -3.89
CA LEU A 12 6.05 23.00 -4.80
C LEU A 12 5.71 21.54 -4.46
N ARG A 13 6.72 20.74 -4.11
CA ARG A 13 6.55 19.35 -3.64
C ARG A 13 5.77 19.29 -2.32
N ALA A 14 6.07 20.16 -1.37
CA ALA A 14 5.39 20.22 -0.08
C ALA A 14 3.92 20.67 -0.18
N SER A 15 3.57 21.46 -1.20
CA SER A 15 2.21 21.96 -1.43
C SER A 15 1.32 21.05 -2.27
N ARG A 16 1.79 19.87 -2.68
CA ARG A 16 1.01 18.96 -3.54
C ARG A 16 -0.21 18.41 -2.80
N VAL A 17 -1.39 18.56 -3.42
CA VAL A 17 -2.64 17.94 -2.94
C VAL A 17 -2.60 16.43 -3.23
N ARG A 18 -2.65 15.61 -2.17
CA ARG A 18 -2.71 14.14 -2.27
C ARG A 18 -4.09 13.69 -2.77
N GLN A 19 -4.12 12.72 -3.69
CA GLN A 19 -5.34 12.14 -4.23
C GLN A 19 -5.37 10.63 -3.95
N VAL A 20 -5.33 10.28 -2.67
CA VAL A 20 -5.33 8.90 -2.17
C VAL A 20 -6.72 8.27 -2.39
N PRO A 21 -6.85 7.22 -3.22
CA PRO A 21 -8.12 6.54 -3.44
C PRO A 21 -8.65 5.93 -2.14
N GLN A 22 -9.95 6.10 -1.90
CA GLN A 22 -10.64 5.49 -0.76
C GLN A 22 -11.29 4.18 -1.20
N HIS A 23 -10.77 3.06 -0.72
CA HIS A 23 -11.28 1.73 -1.08
C HIS A 23 -12.24 1.18 -0.02
N PRO A 24 -13.33 0.50 -0.43
CA PRO A 24 -14.18 -0.24 0.51
C PRO A 24 -13.41 -1.45 1.06
N VAL A 25 -13.70 -1.86 2.30
CA VAL A 25 -13.08 -3.05 2.93
C VAL A 25 -13.32 -4.32 2.09
N GLY A 26 -14.45 -4.39 1.38
CA GLY A 26 -14.77 -5.47 0.44
C GLY A 26 -13.83 -5.58 -0.77
N LEU A 27 -12.93 -4.60 -1.00
CA LEU A 27 -11.87 -4.75 -2.01
C LEU A 27 -10.99 -5.98 -1.75
N LEU A 28 -10.82 -6.34 -0.47
CA LEU A 28 -10.02 -7.50 -0.04
C LEU A 28 -10.89 -8.75 0.17
N GLU A 29 -12.12 -8.78 -0.35
CA GLU A 29 -12.94 -9.98 -0.36
C GLU A 29 -12.32 -11.06 -1.26
N GLY A 30 -12.28 -12.30 -0.78
CA GLY A 30 -11.62 -13.41 -1.47
C GLY A 30 -10.09 -13.48 -1.26
N CYS A 31 -9.46 -12.43 -0.73
CA CYS A 31 -8.03 -12.45 -0.41
C CYS A 31 -7.70 -13.36 0.77
N ALA A 32 -6.68 -14.21 0.60
CA ALA A 32 -6.09 -14.95 1.71
C ALA A 32 -5.28 -14.01 2.62
N MET A 33 -5.32 -14.22 3.95
CA MET A 33 -4.54 -13.43 4.91
C MET A 33 -3.04 -13.33 4.54
N PRO A 34 -2.34 -14.43 4.20
CA PRO A 34 -0.93 -14.35 3.81
C PRO A 34 -0.70 -13.50 2.55
N ALA A 35 -1.65 -13.49 1.61
CA ALA A 35 -1.57 -12.68 0.40
C ALA A 35 -1.67 -11.18 0.74
N VAL A 36 -2.62 -10.80 1.60
CA VAL A 36 -2.77 -9.42 2.07
C VAL A 36 -1.52 -8.94 2.83
N GLU A 37 -0.92 -9.80 3.66
CA GLU A 37 0.33 -9.50 4.34
C GLU A 37 1.50 -9.31 3.35
N ALA A 38 1.61 -10.19 2.34
CA ALA A 38 2.65 -10.07 1.30
C ALA A 38 2.51 -8.78 0.50
N VAL A 39 1.29 -8.41 0.10
CA VAL A 39 0.98 -7.13 -0.55
C VAL A 39 1.44 -5.96 0.33
N ALA A 40 1.02 -5.93 1.60
CA ALA A 40 1.38 -4.84 2.50
C ALA A 40 2.89 -4.71 2.71
N ALA A 41 3.59 -5.85 2.85
CA ALA A 41 5.03 -5.89 3.01
C ALA A 41 5.75 -5.33 1.77
N LEU A 42 5.34 -5.76 0.57
CA LEU A 42 5.98 -5.33 -0.68
C LEU A 42 5.71 -3.86 -0.99
N LEU A 43 4.47 -3.38 -0.81
CA LEU A 43 4.12 -1.96 -0.93
C LEU A 43 4.91 -1.11 0.07
N GLY A 44 4.97 -1.54 1.34
CA GLY A 44 5.74 -0.86 2.39
C GLY A 44 7.23 -0.82 2.07
N HIS A 45 7.80 -1.90 1.55
CA HIS A 45 9.19 -1.94 1.11
C HIS A 45 9.47 -0.95 -0.02
N ALA A 46 8.65 -0.97 -1.08
CA ALA A 46 8.79 -0.06 -2.20
C ALA A 46 8.74 1.39 -1.74
N ILE A 47 7.77 1.74 -0.88
CA ILE A 47 7.65 3.05 -0.23
C ILE A 47 8.93 3.45 0.50
N ASN A 48 9.49 2.55 1.31
CA ASN A 48 10.68 2.81 2.13
C ASN A 48 11.94 3.02 1.29
N VAL A 49 12.00 2.50 0.07
CA VAL A 49 13.13 2.68 -0.85
C VAL A 49 12.90 3.85 -1.81
N GLY A 50 11.69 3.96 -2.36
CA GLY A 50 11.33 4.96 -3.37
C GLY A 50 11.24 6.38 -2.82
N ALA A 51 10.64 6.58 -1.65
CA ALA A 51 10.53 7.91 -1.07
C ALA A 51 11.90 8.56 -0.80
N PRO A 52 12.91 7.87 -0.23
CA PRO A 52 14.26 8.39 -0.16
C PRO A 52 14.91 8.69 -1.51
N ALA A 53 14.69 7.86 -2.55
CA ALA A 53 15.22 8.13 -3.89
C ALA A 53 14.65 9.44 -4.46
N TYR A 54 13.32 9.62 -4.36
CA TYR A 54 12.64 10.86 -4.74
C TYR A 54 13.18 12.09 -3.99
N ASN A 55 13.35 11.98 -2.67
CA ASN A 55 13.86 13.08 -1.84
C ASN A 55 15.28 13.51 -2.23
N ARG A 56 16.10 12.59 -2.78
CA ARG A 56 17.44 12.88 -3.32
C ARG A 56 17.43 13.40 -4.76
N GLY A 57 16.25 13.56 -5.36
CA GLY A 57 16.08 14.04 -6.74
C GLY A 57 15.98 12.93 -7.79
N ASP A 58 16.09 11.65 -7.41
CA ASP A 58 15.88 10.53 -8.33
C ASP A 58 14.38 10.21 -8.46
N VAL A 59 13.68 11.13 -9.12
CA VAL A 59 12.23 11.05 -9.33
C VAL A 59 11.88 9.88 -10.26
N GLU A 60 12.64 9.71 -11.35
CA GLU A 60 12.38 8.62 -12.29
C GLU A 60 12.66 7.25 -11.65
N GLY A 61 13.73 7.12 -10.86
CA GLY A 61 14.02 5.88 -10.14
C GLY A 61 12.93 5.52 -9.14
N CYS A 62 12.40 6.51 -8.41
CA CYS A 62 11.23 6.33 -7.56
C CYS A 62 10.01 5.83 -8.35
N TYR A 63 9.68 6.50 -9.46
CA TYR A 63 8.57 6.09 -10.32
C TYR A 63 8.75 4.66 -10.85
N ARG A 64 9.92 4.33 -11.42
CA ARG A 64 10.20 2.99 -11.97
C ARG A 64 10.07 1.91 -10.91
N LEU A 65 10.57 2.16 -9.69
CA LEU A 65 10.43 1.23 -8.58
C LEU A 65 8.95 0.98 -8.23
N TYR A 66 8.15 2.04 -8.13
CA TYR A 66 6.72 1.89 -7.85
C TYR A 66 5.98 1.19 -8.98
N ALA A 67 6.26 1.53 -10.24
CA ALA A 67 5.62 0.88 -11.39
C ALA A 67 5.94 -0.61 -11.43
N HIS A 68 7.22 -0.98 -11.29
CA HIS A 68 7.66 -2.37 -11.23
C HIS A 68 7.01 -3.13 -10.06
N THR A 69 6.92 -2.51 -8.89
CA THR A 69 6.25 -3.12 -7.73
C THR A 69 4.78 -3.39 -8.01
N ALA A 70 4.09 -2.44 -8.65
CA ALA A 70 2.69 -2.59 -9.02
C ALA A 70 2.50 -3.72 -10.04
N GLU A 71 3.32 -3.76 -11.10
CA GLU A 71 3.33 -4.81 -12.12
C GLU A 71 3.60 -6.19 -11.51
N GLN A 72 4.60 -6.30 -10.64
CA GLN A 72 4.91 -7.55 -9.93
C GLN A 72 3.72 -8.05 -9.11
N LEU A 73 3.09 -7.18 -8.31
CA LEU A 73 1.91 -7.55 -7.53
C LEU A 73 0.71 -7.91 -8.41
N ILE A 74 0.57 -7.24 -9.55
CA ILE A 74 -0.44 -7.56 -10.54
C ILE A 74 -0.22 -8.97 -11.10
N ASP A 75 1.02 -9.37 -11.37
CA ASP A 75 1.32 -10.67 -11.97
C ASP A 75 1.32 -11.82 -10.95
N GLU A 76 1.65 -11.55 -9.69
CA GLU A 76 1.82 -12.59 -8.66
C GLU A 76 0.60 -12.83 -7.77
N ARG A 77 -0.38 -11.91 -7.72
CA ARG A 77 -1.49 -11.92 -6.74
C ARG A 77 -2.84 -12.20 -7.37
N ASP A 78 -2.94 -13.29 -8.13
CA ASP A 78 -4.23 -13.80 -8.64
C ASP A 78 -5.20 -14.20 -7.51
N ASP A 79 -4.67 -14.41 -6.31
CA ASP A 79 -5.41 -14.65 -5.07
C ASP A 79 -5.98 -13.36 -4.43
N CYS A 80 -5.78 -12.20 -5.06
CA CYS A 80 -6.26 -10.89 -4.59
C CYS A 80 -6.70 -9.96 -5.76
N PRO A 81 -7.78 -10.28 -6.47
CA PRO A 81 -8.20 -9.55 -7.68
C PRO A 81 -8.54 -8.08 -7.43
N GLY A 82 -9.05 -7.73 -6.25
CA GLY A 82 -9.32 -6.33 -5.90
C GLY A 82 -8.05 -5.48 -5.78
N VAL A 83 -6.95 -6.07 -5.30
CA VAL A 83 -5.64 -5.42 -5.24
C VAL A 83 -5.08 -5.24 -6.65
N GLN A 84 -5.13 -6.29 -7.48
CA GLN A 84 -4.69 -6.21 -8.88
C GLN A 84 -5.42 -5.08 -9.62
N ARG A 85 -6.75 -4.96 -9.43
CA ARG A 85 -7.55 -3.91 -10.05
C ARG A 85 -7.12 -2.51 -9.61
N ALA A 86 -6.95 -2.29 -8.31
CA ALA A 86 -6.52 -0.99 -7.78
C ALA A 86 -5.12 -0.58 -8.31
N LEU A 87 -4.19 -1.53 -8.43
CA LEU A 87 -2.87 -1.28 -9.00
C LEU A 87 -2.93 -0.98 -10.50
N ARG A 88 -3.75 -1.71 -11.26
CA ARG A 88 -3.98 -1.43 -12.69
C ARG A 88 -4.58 -0.03 -12.89
N ASP A 89 -5.55 0.36 -12.07
CA ASP A 89 -6.14 1.70 -12.11
C ASP A 89 -5.09 2.79 -11.81
N GLY A 90 -4.18 2.54 -10.86
CA GLY A 90 -3.06 3.43 -10.54
C GLY A 90 -2.06 3.59 -11.69
N LEU A 91 -1.70 2.49 -12.36
CA LEU A 91 -0.85 2.49 -13.55
C LEU A 91 -1.52 3.21 -14.73
N LEU A 92 -2.80 2.94 -14.98
CA LEU A 92 -3.58 3.59 -16.02
C LEU A 92 -3.65 5.12 -15.79
N ARG A 93 -3.80 5.56 -14.55
CA ARG A 93 -3.74 6.98 -14.19
C ARG A 93 -2.38 7.59 -14.58
N CYS A 94 -1.28 6.86 -14.45
CA CYS A 94 0.04 7.35 -14.81
C CYS A 94 0.22 7.60 -16.31
N GLU A 95 -0.47 6.85 -17.17
CA GLU A 95 -0.44 7.04 -18.63
C GLU A 95 -0.96 8.43 -19.04
N SER A 96 -1.91 8.99 -18.27
CA SER A 96 -2.46 10.33 -18.50
C SER A 96 -1.54 11.47 -18.03
N LEU A 97 -0.48 11.17 -17.29
CA LEU A 97 0.42 12.13 -16.67
C LEU A 97 1.70 12.29 -17.50
N ARG A 98 2.21 13.51 -17.61
CA ARG A 98 3.36 13.84 -18.46
C ARG A 98 4.69 13.59 -17.76
N ASP A 99 4.83 14.05 -16.52
CA ASP A 99 6.11 14.06 -15.84
C ASP A 99 6.24 12.91 -14.83
N ALA A 100 7.47 12.40 -14.66
CA ALA A 100 7.76 11.30 -13.74
C ALA A 100 7.39 11.62 -12.28
N GLU A 101 7.42 12.90 -11.90
CA GLU A 101 7.00 13.35 -10.57
C GLU A 101 5.53 13.09 -10.31
N ASP A 102 4.66 13.49 -11.25
CA ASP A 102 3.22 13.27 -11.13
C ASP A 102 2.90 11.78 -11.11
N ARG A 103 3.59 10.99 -11.94
CA ARG A 103 3.42 9.53 -11.97
C ARG A 103 3.86 8.86 -10.67
N ALA A 104 5.00 9.25 -10.10
CA ALA A 104 5.47 8.74 -8.82
C ALA A 104 4.45 9.04 -7.70
N TRP A 105 3.88 10.24 -7.68
CA TRP A 105 2.85 10.61 -6.71
C TRP A 105 1.53 9.87 -6.94
N ALA A 106 1.11 9.64 -8.19
CA ALA A 106 -0.09 8.88 -8.49
C ALA A 106 0.00 7.41 -8.01
N LEU A 107 1.16 6.76 -8.22
CA LEU A 107 1.39 5.42 -7.65
C LEU A 107 1.52 5.45 -6.14
N ARG A 108 2.16 6.48 -5.57
CA ARG A 108 2.23 6.65 -4.12
C ARG A 108 0.85 6.77 -3.48
N ASP A 109 -0.04 7.55 -4.09
CA ASP A 109 -1.44 7.68 -3.67
C ASP A 109 -2.16 6.34 -3.74
N THR A 110 -1.95 5.57 -4.81
CA THR A 110 -2.51 4.22 -4.97
C THR A 110 -2.03 3.29 -3.85
N PHE A 111 -0.74 3.31 -3.54
CA PHE A 111 -0.15 2.46 -2.49
C PHE A 111 -0.66 2.84 -1.11
N ASP A 112 -0.73 4.14 -0.79
CA ASP A 112 -1.24 4.60 0.50
C ASP A 112 -2.73 4.25 0.66
N GLY A 113 -3.53 4.30 -0.42
CA GLY A 113 -4.94 3.87 -0.40
C GLY A 113 -5.11 2.38 -0.15
N LEU A 114 -4.24 1.55 -0.75
CA LEU A 114 -4.17 0.11 -0.48
C LEU A 114 -3.74 -0.19 0.96
N MET A 115 -2.70 0.49 1.46
CA MET A 115 -2.24 0.32 2.84
C MET A 115 -3.32 0.71 3.86
N ASP A 116 -4.09 1.77 3.60
CA ASP A 116 -5.21 2.18 4.43
C ASP A 116 -6.31 1.12 4.49
N VAL A 117 -6.78 0.62 3.34
CA VAL A 117 -7.84 -0.41 3.32
C VAL A 117 -7.38 -1.72 3.94
N ILE A 118 -6.11 -2.10 3.77
CA ILE A 118 -5.51 -3.27 4.44
C ILE A 118 -5.54 -3.07 5.96
N GLY A 119 -5.15 -1.88 6.44
CA GLY A 119 -5.22 -1.54 7.87
C GLY A 119 -6.64 -1.65 8.43
N ARG A 120 -7.64 -1.11 7.72
CA ARG A 120 -9.06 -1.20 8.12
C ARG A 120 -9.58 -2.64 8.07
N TRP A 121 -9.23 -3.40 7.05
CA TRP A 121 -9.65 -4.79 6.91
C TRP A 121 -9.11 -5.67 8.03
N ARG A 122 -7.84 -5.50 8.43
CA ARG A 122 -7.25 -6.20 9.59
C ARG A 122 -8.01 -5.93 10.89
N GLN A 123 -8.44 -4.68 11.11
CA GLN A 123 -9.20 -4.29 12.30
C GLN A 123 -10.63 -4.86 12.30
N SER A 124 -11.24 -4.99 11.12
CA SER A 124 -12.61 -5.54 10.99
C SER A 124 -12.69 -7.05 11.17
N ARG A 125 -11.57 -7.78 11.04
CA ARG A 125 -11.55 -9.23 11.26
C ARG A 125 -11.51 -9.47 12.76
N PRO A 126 -12.53 -10.13 13.35
CA PRO A 126 -12.44 -10.51 14.75
C PRO A 126 -11.19 -11.38 14.91
N SER A 127 -10.35 -11.05 15.89
CA SER A 127 -9.33 -11.97 16.37
C SER A 127 -10.05 -13.28 16.69
N SER A 128 -9.80 -14.36 15.95
CA SER A 128 -10.22 -15.69 16.40
C SER A 128 -9.75 -15.81 17.84
N PRO A 129 -10.64 -15.96 18.84
CA PRO A 129 -10.16 -16.30 20.16
C PRO A 129 -9.49 -17.65 19.97
N VAL A 130 -8.18 -17.70 20.18
CA VAL A 130 -7.51 -18.96 20.47
C VAL A 130 -8.35 -19.60 21.57
N SER A 131 -9.09 -20.65 21.23
CA SER A 131 -9.87 -21.43 22.18
C SER A 131 -8.92 -21.84 23.28
N ALA A 132 -9.01 -21.17 24.44
CA ALA A 132 -8.34 -21.61 25.64
C ALA A 132 -8.72 -23.09 25.85
N PRO A 133 -7.76 -23.99 26.10
CA PRO A 133 -8.11 -25.38 26.37
C PRO A 133 -9.05 -25.39 27.58
N LYS A 134 -10.27 -25.92 27.38
CA LYS A 134 -11.23 -26.13 28.47
C LYS A 134 -10.54 -27.02 29.51
N ARG A 135 -10.19 -26.44 30.66
CA ARG A 135 -9.68 -27.18 31.82
C ARG A 135 -10.74 -28.25 32.15
N PRO A 136 -10.39 -29.56 32.23
CA PRO A 136 -11.35 -30.56 32.61
C PRO A 136 -11.84 -30.29 34.05
N PRO A 137 -13.11 -30.58 34.38
CA PRO A 137 -13.65 -30.35 35.70
C PRO A 137 -12.87 -31.16 36.76
N PRO A 138 -12.71 -30.62 37.99
CA PRO A 138 -12.03 -31.35 39.05
C PRO A 138 -12.81 -32.63 39.39
N LYS A 139 -12.08 -33.75 39.50
CA LYS A 139 -12.65 -35.02 39.96
C LYS A 139 -13.02 -34.88 41.44
N THR A 140 -14.31 -34.87 41.73
CA THR A 140 -14.82 -35.02 43.10
C THR A 140 -14.47 -36.43 43.57
N TYR A 141 -13.46 -36.55 44.44
CA TYR A 141 -13.26 -37.76 45.23
C TYR A 141 -14.24 -37.69 46.42
N LEU A 142 -15.24 -38.55 46.40
CA LEU A 142 -16.14 -38.79 47.54
C LEU A 142 -15.38 -39.70 48.54
N ASN A 143 -15.30 -39.27 49.80
CA ASN A 143 -14.91 -40.12 50.93
C ASN A 143 -16.08 -41.02 51.35
#